data_AF-A0A8T2ICV0-F1
#
_entry.id   AF-A0A8T2ICV0-F1
#
_cell.length_a   1.000
_cell.length_b   1.000
_cell.length_c   1.000
_cell.angle_alpha   90.00
_cell.angle_beta   90.00
_cell.angle_gamma   90.00
#
_symmetry.space_group_name_H-M   'P 1'
#
loop_
_entity.id
_entity.type
_entity.pdbx_description
1 polymer ?
#
loop_
_entity_poly.entity_id
_entity_poly.type
_entity_poly.pdbx_seq_one_letter_code
_entity_poly.pdbx_strand_id
1 'polypeptide(L)'
;RSLDGQPDTQNSPMDSLWRRYSEFELLRNYLSVSYPFVVVPPLPEKRAEFVWHKLSADNMDPDFVERRRIGLENFLLRVASHPVLSHDNIFTLFLTQVQSSFSPVLRAPCG
;
A
#
# COMPACT_ATOMS: atom_id res chain seq x y z
N ARG A 1 2.48 42.44 -20.22
CA ARG A 1 1.37 41.57 -20.71
C ARG A 1 1.81 40.16 -20.35
N SER A 2 1.27 39.61 -19.27
CA SER A 2 1.79 38.44 -18.56
C SER A 2 1.81 37.18 -19.42
N LEU A 3 2.92 36.45 -19.35
CA LEU A 3 3.01 35.04 -19.72
C LEU A 3 2.76 34.25 -18.43
N ASP A 4 1.51 33.88 -18.18
CA ASP A 4 1.15 32.93 -17.13
C ASP A 4 0.33 31.81 -17.77
N GLY A 5 0.98 30.65 -17.88
CA GLY A 5 0.43 29.38 -18.35
C GLY A 5 1.28 28.26 -17.76
N GLN A 6 0.95 27.91 -16.52
CA GLN A 6 1.55 26.91 -15.63
C GLN A 6 1.64 25.52 -16.30
N PRO A 7 2.60 24.65 -15.90
CA PRO A 7 3.15 23.61 -16.75
C PRO A 7 2.19 22.42 -16.89
N ASP A 8 2.20 21.85 -18.10
CA ASP A 8 1.82 20.47 -18.35
C ASP A 8 2.58 19.58 -17.37
N THR A 9 1.91 19.18 -16.29
CA THR A 9 2.39 18.10 -15.43
C THR A 9 2.19 16.84 -16.24
N GLN A 10 3.14 16.60 -17.16
CA GLN A 10 3.22 15.41 -17.98
C GLN A 10 3.46 14.23 -17.04
N ASN A 11 2.36 13.68 -16.53
CA ASN A 11 2.36 12.47 -15.73
C ASN A 11 2.79 11.33 -16.65
N SER A 12 4.09 11.00 -16.60
CA SER A 12 4.65 9.89 -17.35
C SER A 12 4.00 8.59 -16.84
N PRO A 13 3.47 7.72 -17.71
CA PRO A 13 2.70 6.53 -17.31
C PRO A 13 3.50 5.44 -16.58
N MET A 14 4.73 5.74 -16.16
CA MET A 14 5.69 4.79 -15.58
C MET A 14 6.51 5.40 -14.43
N ASP A 15 5.98 6.41 -13.73
CA ASP A 15 6.63 6.86 -12.50
C ASP A 15 6.51 5.74 -11.44
N SER A 16 7.65 5.24 -10.96
CA SER A 16 7.66 4.16 -9.98
C SER A 16 7.11 4.69 -8.65
N LEU A 17 5.91 4.27 -8.29
CA LEU A 17 5.28 4.67 -7.03
C LEU A 17 5.94 4.01 -5.83
N TRP A 18 6.50 4.83 -4.96
CA TRP A 18 7.10 4.36 -3.70
C TRP A 18 6.05 4.35 -2.58
N ARG A 19 5.90 3.20 -1.92
CA ARG A 19 5.00 3.01 -0.77
C ARG A 19 5.76 2.40 0.41
N ARG A 20 5.64 3.03 1.57
CA ARG A 20 6.14 2.54 2.85
C ARG A 20 5.27 1.39 3.33
N TYR A 21 5.88 0.44 4.04
CA TYR A 21 5.18 -0.72 4.62
C TYR A 21 3.96 -0.33 5.47
N SER A 22 4.07 0.74 6.26
CA SER A 22 2.98 1.26 7.09
C SER A 22 1.76 1.70 6.26
N GLU A 23 1.95 2.15 5.01
CA GLU A 23 0.84 2.51 4.12
C GLU A 23 0.08 1.26 3.65
N PHE A 24 0.78 0.13 3.46
CA PHE A 24 0.13 -1.16 3.20
C PHE A 24 -0.66 -1.65 4.41
N GLU A 25 -0.17 -1.43 5.64
CA GLU A 25 -0.91 -1.76 6.87
C GLU A 25 -2.22 -0.97 6.95
N LEU A 26 -2.18 0.33 6.61
CA LEU A 26 -3.37 1.18 6.56
C LEU A 26 -4.37 0.71 5.50
N LEU A 27 -3.90 0.38 4.29
CA LEU A 27 -4.75 -0.14 3.22
C LEU A 27 -5.42 -1.45 3.65
N ARG A 28 -4.66 -2.41 4.21
CA ARG A 28 -5.25 -3.67 4.70
C ARG A 28 -6.30 -3.42 5.77
N ASN A 29 -6.00 -2.57 6.75
CA ASN A 29 -6.93 -2.27 7.83
C ASN A 29 -8.22 -1.65 7.29
N TYR A 30 -8.10 -0.69 6.37
CA TYR A 30 -9.24 -0.10 5.67
C TYR A 30 -10.09 -1.18 4.97
N LEU A 31 -9.49 -2.01 4.12
CA LEU A 31 -10.23 -3.06 3.40
C LEU A 31 -10.90 -4.05 4.37
N SER A 32 -10.24 -4.37 5.49
CA SER A 32 -10.78 -5.31 6.49
C SER A 32 -11.98 -4.73 7.25
N VAL A 33 -12.02 -3.42 7.47
CA VAL A 33 -13.14 -2.74 8.14
C VAL A 33 -14.28 -2.46 7.15
N SER A 34 -13.95 -2.05 5.93
CA SER A 34 -14.94 -1.71 4.90
C SER A 34 -15.62 -2.95 4.30
N TYR A 35 -14.92 -4.08 4.23
CA TYR A 35 -15.42 -5.32 3.64
C TYR A 35 -15.34 -6.49 4.63
N PRO A 36 -16.12 -6.49 5.73
CA PRO A 36 -16.05 -7.52 6.76
C PRO A 36 -16.46 -8.92 6.27
N PHE A 37 -17.17 -8.98 5.14
CA PHE A 37 -17.58 -10.21 4.46
C PHE A 37 -16.53 -10.73 3.47
N VAL A 38 -15.42 -10.01 3.26
CA VAL A 38 -14.32 -10.42 2.37
C VAL A 38 -13.10 -10.79 3.20
N VAL A 39 -12.49 -11.93 2.90
CA VAL A 39 -11.22 -12.32 3.51
C VAL A 39 -10.10 -11.51 2.87
N VAL A 40 -9.69 -10.42 3.53
CA VAL A 40 -8.56 -9.60 3.07
C VAL A 40 -7.26 -10.40 3.28
N PRO A 41 -6.42 -10.56 2.23
CA PRO A 41 -5.19 -11.32 2.32
C PRO A 41 -4.27 -10.76 3.43
N PRO A 42 -3.60 -11.62 4.21
CA PRO A 42 -2.65 -11.16 5.20
C PRO A 42 -1.47 -10.50 4.48
N LEU A 43 -0.96 -9.39 5.06
CA LEU A 43 0.33 -8.86 4.65
C LEU A 43 1.41 -9.88 5.01
N PRO A 44 2.49 -10.00 4.22
CA PRO A 44 3.65 -10.78 4.62
C PRO A 44 4.10 -10.33 6.02
N GLU A 45 4.37 -11.32 6.85
CA GLU A 45 4.51 -11.20 8.30
C GLU A 45 5.31 -9.98 8.76
N LYS A 46 4.77 -9.28 9.79
CA LYS A 46 5.62 -8.66 10.81
C LYS A 46 6.29 -9.82 11.54
N ARG A 47 7.44 -10.26 11.00
CA ARG A 47 8.28 -11.40 11.44
C ARG A 47 7.80 -12.08 12.72
N ALA A 48 7.44 -13.35 12.60
CA ALA A 48 7.28 -14.27 13.72
C ALA A 48 8.31 -13.97 14.81
N GLU A 49 7.79 -13.71 16.01
CA GLU A 49 8.52 -13.38 17.24
C GLU A 49 9.55 -14.45 17.65
N PHE A 50 9.61 -15.58 16.93
CA PHE A 50 10.55 -16.69 17.11
C PHE A 50 12.02 -16.36 16.81
N VAL A 51 12.35 -15.16 16.32
CA VAL A 51 13.74 -14.72 16.09
C VAL A 51 14.10 -13.55 17.00
N TRP A 52 13.94 -13.70 18.32
CA TRP A 52 14.35 -12.71 19.32
C TRP A 52 15.88 -12.45 19.38
N HIS A 53 16.69 -12.99 18.44
CA HIS A 53 18.15 -12.85 18.46
C HIS A 53 18.76 -11.97 17.35
N LYS A 54 17.99 -11.19 16.58
CA LYS A 54 18.55 -10.47 15.40
C LYS A 54 17.96 -9.10 15.05
N LEU A 55 17.42 -8.33 16.01
CA LEU A 55 16.55 -7.19 15.68
C LEU A 55 17.22 -5.88 15.24
N SER A 56 18.54 -5.71 15.36
CA SER A 56 19.15 -4.39 15.10
C SER A 56 19.83 -4.26 13.72
N ALA A 57 20.35 -5.35 13.14
CA ALA A 57 21.18 -5.31 11.93
C ALA A 57 20.43 -5.66 10.62
N ASP A 58 19.21 -6.20 10.72
CA ASP A 58 18.58 -6.97 9.63
C ASP A 58 17.46 -6.20 8.90
N ASN A 59 17.10 -4.98 9.31
CA ASN A 59 16.10 -4.17 8.61
C ASN A 59 16.56 -3.69 7.21
N MET A 60 17.86 -3.80 6.94
CA MET A 60 18.50 -3.57 5.64
C MET A 60 19.01 -4.87 5.02
N ASP A 61 18.72 -6.03 5.62
CA ASP A 61 19.11 -7.31 5.04
C ASP A 61 18.40 -7.47 3.67
N PRO A 62 19.17 -7.66 2.58
CA PRO A 62 18.61 -7.65 1.24
C PRO A 62 17.62 -8.80 1.01
N ASP A 63 17.83 -9.95 1.64
CA ASP A 63 16.92 -11.10 1.55
C ASP A 63 15.60 -10.82 2.29
N PHE A 64 15.66 -10.17 3.45
CA PHE A 64 14.46 -9.70 4.15
C PHE A 64 13.67 -8.66 3.36
N VAL A 65 14.36 -7.67 2.77
CA VAL A 65 13.73 -6.63 1.95
C VAL A 65 13.06 -7.25 0.72
N GLU A 66 13.73 -8.18 0.04
CA GLU A 66 13.19 -8.84 -1.14
C GLU A 66 12.00 -9.76 -0.82
N ARG A 67 12.08 -10.57 0.25
CA ARG A 67 10.94 -11.37 0.72
C ARG A 67 9.74 -10.52 1.07
N ARG A 68 9.96 -9.36 1.71
CA ARG A 68 8.91 -8.40 2.00
C ARG A 68 8.32 -7.82 0.70
N ARG A 69 9.16 -7.42 -0.26
CA ARG A 69 8.74 -6.88 -1.56
C ARG A 69 7.83 -7.87 -2.30
N ILE A 70 8.26 -9.12 -2.43
CA ILE A 70 7.49 -10.21 -3.06
C ILE A 70 6.16 -10.44 -2.33
N GLY A 71 6.18 -10.41 -1.00
CA GLY A 71 4.97 -10.60 -0.21
C GLY A 71 3.96 -9.45 -0.38
N LEU A 72 4.43 -8.20 -0.45
CA LEU A 72 3.60 -7.03 -0.69
C LEU A 72 3.02 -7.03 -2.10
N GLU A 73 3.82 -7.43 -3.09
CA GLU A 73 3.36 -7.63 -4.48
C GLU A 73 2.23 -8.68 -4.55
N ASN A 74 2.42 -9.83 -3.91
CA ASN A 74 1.40 -10.87 -3.83
C ASN A 74 0.13 -10.43 -3.08
N PHE A 75 0.25 -9.54 -2.10
CA PHE A 75 -0.91 -8.92 -1.45
C PHE A 75 -1.71 -8.07 -2.45
N LEU A 76 -1.03 -7.17 -3.18
CA LEU A 76 -1.68 -6.31 -4.18
C LEU A 76 -2.34 -7.13 -5.28
N LEU A 77 -1.66 -8.15 -5.81
CA LEU A 77 -2.21 -9.04 -6.82
C LEU A 77 -3.47 -9.76 -6.34
N ARG A 78 -3.49 -10.24 -5.09
CA ARG A 78 -4.68 -10.89 -4.52
C ARG A 78 -5.84 -9.91 -4.34
N VAL A 79 -5.58 -8.69 -3.86
CA VAL A 79 -6.62 -7.65 -3.76
C VAL A 79 -7.16 -7.29 -5.14
N ALA A 80 -6.28 -7.10 -6.13
CA ALA A 80 -6.66 -6.80 -7.51
C ALA A 80 -7.42 -7.95 -8.21
N SER A 81 -7.19 -9.20 -7.81
CA SER A 81 -7.92 -10.36 -8.34
C SER A 81 -9.35 -10.50 -7.81
N HIS A 82 -9.68 -9.79 -6.72
CA HIS A 82 -10.99 -9.90 -6.09
C HIS A 82 -11.99 -8.92 -6.75
N PRO A 83 -13.15 -9.39 -7.25
CA PRO A 83 -14.07 -8.58 -8.07
C PRO A 83 -14.66 -7.36 -7.36
N VAL A 84 -14.71 -7.39 -6.02
CA VAL A 84 -15.19 -6.27 -5.21
C VAL A 84 -14.05 -5.33 -4.79
N LEU A 85 -12.89 -5.87 -4.40
CA LEU A 85 -11.82 -5.05 -3.83
C LEU A 85 -11.01 -4.34 -4.92
N SER A 86 -10.95 -4.92 -6.12
CA SER A 86 -10.27 -4.31 -7.28
C SER A 86 -10.92 -3.00 -7.73
N HIS A 87 -12.24 -2.87 -7.53
CA HIS A 87 -13.02 -1.67 -7.86
C HIS A 87 -13.07 -0.65 -6.70
N ASP A 88 -12.38 -0.93 -5.59
CA ASP A 88 -12.33 -0.01 -4.47
C ASP A 88 -11.54 1.27 -4.82
N ASN A 89 -12.12 2.42 -4.50
CA ASN A 89 -11.52 3.72 -4.82
C ASN A 89 -10.22 3.95 -4.05
N ILE A 90 -10.13 3.51 -2.79
CA ILE A 90 -8.95 3.68 -1.95
C ILE A 90 -7.83 2.76 -2.43
N PHE A 91 -8.14 1.54 -2.86
CA PHE A 91 -7.18 0.64 -3.50
C PHE A 91 -6.65 1.21 -4.82
N THR A 92 -7.53 1.73 -5.68
CA THR A 92 -7.13 2.36 -6.94
C THR A 92 -6.25 3.60 -6.71
N LEU A 93 -6.60 4.42 -5.71
CA LEU A 93 -5.81 5.58 -5.32
C LEU A 93 -4.42 5.16 -4.80
N PHE A 94 -4.36 4.09 -4.00
CA PHE A 94 -3.09 3.55 -3.51
C PHE A 94 -2.13 3.19 -4.66
N LEU A 95 -2.66 2.64 -5.76
CA LEU A 95 -1.90 2.23 -6.95
C LEU A 95 -1.58 3.35 -7.96
N THR A 96 -2.21 4.52 -7.85
CA THR A 96 -2.10 5.58 -8.89
C THR A 96 -1.59 6.92 -8.36
N GLN A 97 -1.72 7.19 -7.06
CA GLN A 97 -1.42 8.51 -6.51
C GLN A 97 0.07 8.72 -6.25
N VAL A 98 0.74 9.61 -6.98
CA VAL A 98 2.20 9.86 -6.80
C VAL A 98 2.56 10.60 -5.50
N GLN A 99 1.58 11.09 -4.73
CA GLN A 99 1.86 11.74 -3.45
C GLN A 99 2.66 10.84 -2.51
N SER A 100 3.70 11.43 -1.90
CA SER A 100 4.71 10.76 -1.07
C SER A 100 4.17 10.15 0.23
N SER A 101 2.88 10.35 0.55
CA SER A 101 2.22 9.79 1.73
C SER A 101 0.76 9.48 1.42
N PHE A 102 0.39 8.21 1.54
CA PHE A 102 -0.97 7.70 1.49
C PHE A 102 -1.59 7.74 2.89
N SER A 103 -2.72 8.42 3.01
CA SER A 103 -3.59 8.36 4.18
C SER A 103 -5.01 8.04 3.71
N PRO A 104 -5.53 6.82 3.98
CA PRO A 104 -6.93 6.57 3.72
C PRO A 104 -7.70 7.44 4.72
N VAL A 105 -8.50 8.39 4.22
CA VAL A 105 -9.44 9.13 5.06
C VAL A 105 -10.49 8.14 5.53
N LEU A 106 -10.21 7.45 6.63
CA LEU A 106 -11.17 6.66 7.38
C LEU A 106 -12.17 7.64 7.99
N ARG A 107 -13.17 8.06 7.19
CA ARG A 107 -14.37 8.67 7.72
C ARG A 107 -15.09 7.55 8.48
N ALA A 108 -14.77 7.42 9.77
CA ALA A 108 -15.50 6.53 10.66
C ALA A 108 -17.00 6.85 10.51
N PRO A 109 -17.88 5.86 10.32
CA PRO A 109 -19.29 6.10 10.48
C PRO A 109 -19.50 6.51 11.94
N CYS A 110 -19.83 7.78 12.15
CA CYS A 110 -20.30 8.26 13.44
C CYS A 110 -21.58 7.47 13.76
N GLY A 111 -21.49 6.54 14.71
CA GLY A 111 -22.65 5.95 15.37
C GLY A 111 -23.04 6.77 16.59
#